data_AF-A0A7U6QMF8-F1
#
_entry.id   AF-A0A7U6QMF8-F1
#
_cell.length_a   1.000
_cell.length_b   1.000
_cell.length_c   1.000
_cell.angle_alpha   90.00
_cell.angle_beta   90.00
_cell.angle_gamma   90.00
#
_symmetry.space_group_name_H-M   'P 1'
#
loop_
_entity.id
_entity.type
_entity.pdbx_description
1 polymer ?
#
loop_
_entity_poly.entity_id
_entity_poly.type
_entity_poly.pdbx_seq_one_letter_code
_entity_poly.pdbx_strand_id
1 'polypeptide(L)'
;MREAMGTAAIEAARAVNYVGAGTVEFIVEQREGTMNFYFMEMNTRLQVEHPVSEAITGVDLVEWQLLVAAGQPLPKSQDDLTINGHAIEARICAENPDNNFLPATGTLFTYQKPEHSTFVIDKNGADVRIDDGVREGDVISPFYDSMIAKLIVHAPTREQALARLDRALAQTRIVGLPNNVAFLRYILNTDSFNNANLDTALIEREQDKLFDQHPLGLSTLVVTAITQQLASEAVLQKIDNDPFSKPTGFRAYSDYTRSFSLIYNEQSYYARISNWHNVSGAERKRAVTISVALRLSLVKKSRTRRMIAISMSPLRLKRFMKAKSAMIAVMRTIIPYG
;
A
#
# COMPACT_ATOMS: atom_id res chain seq x y z
N MET A 1 4.27 -29.60 13.88
CA MET A 1 4.68 -28.21 14.21
C MET A 1 3.54 -27.37 14.77
N ARG A 2 2.47 -27.09 13.98
CA ARG A 2 1.34 -26.25 14.43
C ARG A 2 0.75 -26.68 15.78
N GLU A 3 0.37 -27.95 15.91
CA GLU A 3 -0.19 -28.50 17.14
C GLU A 3 0.77 -28.33 18.32
N ALA A 4 2.06 -28.67 18.14
CA ALA A 4 3.08 -28.51 19.18
C ALA A 4 3.23 -27.05 19.64
N MET A 5 3.25 -26.08 18.72
CA MET A 5 3.28 -24.65 19.06
C MET A 5 1.99 -24.20 19.76
N GLY A 6 0.83 -24.73 19.32
CA GLY A 6 -0.46 -24.45 19.93
C GLY A 6 -0.55 -24.96 21.37
N THR A 7 -0.14 -26.20 21.62
CA THR A 7 -0.06 -26.78 22.97
C THR A 7 0.87 -25.97 23.86
N ALA A 8 2.08 -25.63 23.37
CA ALA A 8 3.03 -24.80 24.12
C ALA A 8 2.46 -23.42 24.47
N ALA A 9 1.71 -22.79 23.56
CA ALA A 9 1.05 -21.51 23.81
C ALA A 9 -0.07 -21.62 24.87
N ILE A 10 -0.87 -22.69 24.82
CA ILE A 10 -1.93 -22.97 25.81
C ILE A 10 -1.30 -23.23 27.19
N GLU A 11 -0.21 -23.99 27.26
CA GLU A 11 0.52 -24.26 28.51
C GLU A 11 1.10 -22.98 29.10
N ALA A 12 1.72 -22.12 28.27
CA ALA A 12 2.22 -20.81 28.72
C ALA A 12 1.09 -19.93 29.28
N ALA A 13 -0.06 -19.89 28.61
CA ALA A 13 -1.23 -19.14 29.09
C ALA A 13 -1.78 -19.70 30.42
N ARG A 14 -1.85 -21.03 30.58
CA ARG A 14 -2.28 -21.69 31.82
C ARG A 14 -1.31 -21.42 32.97
N ALA A 15 0.00 -21.42 32.72
CA ALA A 15 1.01 -21.20 33.73
C ALA A 15 0.89 -19.83 34.42
N VAL A 16 0.34 -18.83 33.72
CA VAL A 16 0.12 -17.47 34.26
C VAL A 16 -1.35 -17.17 34.55
N ASN A 17 -2.23 -18.17 34.51
CA ASN A 17 -3.68 -18.02 34.66
C ASN A 17 -4.26 -16.90 33.76
N TYR A 18 -3.84 -16.89 32.49
CA TYR A 18 -4.17 -15.82 31.57
C TYR A 18 -5.69 -15.72 31.31
N VAL A 19 -6.20 -14.48 31.27
CA VAL A 19 -7.61 -14.18 30.96
C VAL A 19 -7.68 -13.16 29.83
N GLY A 20 -8.64 -13.36 28.91
CA GLY A 20 -8.82 -12.54 27.72
C GLY A 20 -8.13 -13.12 26.48
N ALA A 21 -7.97 -12.30 25.45
CA ALA A 21 -7.23 -12.67 24.24
C ALA A 21 -5.76 -12.23 24.36
N GLY A 22 -4.85 -13.05 23.87
CA GLY A 22 -3.41 -12.80 23.87
C GLY A 22 -2.72 -13.63 22.79
N THR A 23 -1.45 -13.34 22.53
CA THR A 23 -0.66 -14.08 21.54
C THR A 23 0.69 -14.46 22.13
N VAL A 24 1.07 -15.71 21.93
CA VAL A 24 2.42 -16.20 22.21
C VAL A 24 3.25 -16.10 20.93
N GLU A 25 4.37 -15.40 21.03
CA GLU A 25 5.28 -15.19 19.92
C GLU A 25 6.42 -16.20 19.97
N PHE A 26 6.62 -16.88 18.84
CA PHE A 26 7.68 -17.84 18.64
C PHE A 26 8.57 -17.40 17.48
N ILE A 27 9.84 -17.75 17.56
CA ILE A 27 10.74 -17.76 16.40
C ILE A 27 10.95 -19.20 15.96
N VAL A 28 10.81 -19.46 14.66
CA VAL A 28 11.05 -20.78 14.07
C VAL A 28 12.37 -20.74 13.33
N GLU A 29 13.26 -21.65 13.69
CA GLU A 29 14.52 -21.86 12.99
C GLU A 29 14.41 -23.09 12.09
N GLN A 30 14.77 -22.92 10.82
CA GLN A 30 14.84 -24.00 9.84
C GLN A 30 16.31 -24.23 9.48
N ARG A 31 16.91 -25.31 10.01
CA ARG A 31 18.29 -25.72 9.70
C ARG A 31 18.31 -27.19 9.29
N GLU A 32 19.02 -27.49 8.20
CA GLU A 32 19.33 -28.87 7.78
C GLU A 32 18.09 -29.80 7.72
N GLY A 33 16.94 -29.27 7.30
CA GLY A 33 15.67 -30.01 7.22
C GLY A 33 14.94 -30.20 8.55
N THR A 34 15.50 -29.73 9.67
CA THR A 34 14.82 -29.65 10.96
C THR A 34 14.17 -28.28 11.15
N MET A 35 12.98 -28.27 11.75
CA MET A 35 12.31 -27.04 12.18
C MET A 35 12.18 -27.09 13.71
N ASN A 36 12.82 -26.15 14.39
CA ASN A 36 12.68 -25.96 15.83
C ASN A 36 12.01 -24.62 16.10
N PHE A 37 11.25 -24.50 17.19
CA PHE A 37 10.60 -23.26 17.57
C PHE A 37 10.98 -22.89 19.01
N TYR A 38 11.09 -21.60 19.26
CA TYR A 38 11.52 -21.05 20.55
C TYR A 38 10.57 -19.94 20.96
N PHE A 39 10.16 -19.96 22.23
CA PHE A 39 9.36 -18.89 22.82
C PHE A 39 10.16 -17.59 22.85
N MET A 40 9.53 -16.48 22.45
CA MET A 40 10.10 -15.15 22.57
C MET A 40 9.42 -14.36 23.69
N GLU A 41 8.12 -14.12 23.53
CA GLU A 41 7.32 -13.36 24.48
C GLU A 41 5.84 -13.70 24.38
N MET A 42 5.04 -13.20 25.32
CA MET A 42 3.58 -13.26 25.28
C MET A 42 3.02 -11.84 25.33
N ASN A 43 2.25 -11.48 24.31
CA ASN A 43 1.54 -10.20 24.24
C ASN A 43 0.18 -10.35 24.92
N THR A 44 0.04 -9.70 26.09
CA THR A 44 -1.15 -9.79 26.96
C THR A 44 -2.26 -8.81 26.55
N ARG A 45 -2.54 -8.77 25.25
CA ARG A 45 -3.55 -7.91 24.61
C ARG A 45 -3.96 -8.53 23.28
N LEU A 46 -5.06 -8.03 22.72
CA LEU A 46 -5.40 -8.34 21.33
C LEU A 46 -4.26 -7.87 20.40
N GLN A 47 -3.87 -8.73 19.46
CA GLN A 47 -2.87 -8.35 18.46
C GLN A 47 -3.47 -7.47 17.38
N VAL A 48 -2.66 -6.58 16.81
CA VAL A 48 -3.14 -5.67 15.75
C VAL A 48 -3.59 -6.48 14.52
N GLU A 49 -2.82 -7.51 14.19
CA GLU A 49 -3.02 -8.47 13.11
C GLU A 49 -4.06 -9.57 13.40
N HIS A 50 -4.88 -9.45 14.46
CA HIS A 50 -5.94 -10.42 14.74
C HIS A 50 -6.93 -10.69 13.58
N PRO A 51 -7.25 -9.76 12.65
CA PRO A 51 -8.24 -10.01 11.61
C PRO A 51 -7.88 -11.17 10.67
N VAL A 52 -6.59 -11.51 10.47
CA VAL A 52 -6.25 -12.69 9.65
C VAL A 52 -6.67 -14.00 10.33
N SER A 53 -6.69 -14.02 11.66
CA SER A 53 -7.16 -15.16 12.44
C SER A 53 -8.68 -15.23 12.41
N GLU A 54 -9.37 -14.09 12.54
CA GLU A 54 -10.83 -14.02 12.38
C GLU A 54 -11.26 -14.50 10.99
N ALA A 55 -10.56 -14.06 9.95
CA ALA A 55 -10.88 -14.38 8.56
C ALA A 55 -10.84 -15.88 8.24
N ILE A 56 -9.87 -16.63 8.79
CA ILE A 56 -9.76 -18.08 8.53
C ILE A 56 -10.58 -18.94 9.51
N THR A 57 -10.92 -18.41 10.69
CA THR A 57 -11.64 -19.17 11.73
C THR A 57 -13.13 -18.87 11.79
N GLY A 58 -13.56 -17.74 11.23
CA GLY A 58 -14.93 -17.26 11.33
C GLY A 58 -15.34 -16.92 12.77
N VAL A 59 -14.40 -16.43 13.58
CA VAL A 59 -14.59 -16.04 14.98
C VAL A 59 -14.32 -14.55 15.13
N ASP A 60 -15.20 -13.84 15.83
CA ASP A 60 -14.97 -12.47 16.29
C ASP A 60 -14.23 -12.51 17.64
N LEU A 61 -12.96 -12.10 17.62
CA LEU A 61 -12.12 -12.16 18.82
C LEU A 61 -12.47 -11.03 19.80
N VAL A 62 -12.99 -9.92 19.32
CA VAL A 62 -13.44 -8.80 20.18
C VAL A 62 -14.72 -9.20 20.91
N GLU A 63 -15.68 -9.83 20.21
CA GLU A 63 -16.88 -10.41 20.83
C GLU A 63 -16.50 -11.38 21.95
N TRP A 64 -15.57 -12.30 21.69
CA TRP A 64 -15.13 -13.28 22.68
C TRP A 64 -14.45 -12.63 23.89
N GLN A 65 -13.66 -11.57 23.67
CA GLN A 65 -13.10 -10.80 24.79
C GLN A 65 -14.19 -10.19 25.67
N LEU A 66 -15.26 -9.66 25.08
CA LEU A 66 -16.39 -9.10 25.83
C LEU A 66 -17.15 -10.18 26.61
N LEU A 67 -17.39 -11.34 26.00
CA LEU A 67 -18.04 -12.49 26.66
C LEU A 67 -17.23 -12.97 27.87
N VAL A 68 -15.93 -13.21 27.69
CA VAL A 68 -15.05 -13.64 28.78
C VAL A 68 -14.96 -12.58 29.88
N ALA A 69 -14.88 -11.29 29.53
CA ALA A 69 -14.89 -10.20 30.49
C ALA A 69 -16.21 -10.14 31.30
N ALA A 70 -17.33 -10.56 30.71
CA ALA A 70 -18.62 -10.71 31.38
C ALA A 70 -18.76 -12.03 32.17
N GLY A 71 -17.69 -12.84 32.28
CA GLY A 71 -17.68 -14.12 32.99
C GLY A 71 -18.38 -15.25 32.23
N GLN A 72 -18.69 -15.08 30.94
CA GLN A 72 -19.24 -16.14 30.10
C GLN A 72 -18.15 -17.13 29.68
N PRO A 73 -18.49 -18.41 29.47
CA PRO A 73 -17.55 -19.38 28.92
C PRO A 73 -17.23 -19.06 27.45
N LEU A 74 -16.14 -19.66 26.93
CA LEU A 74 -15.84 -19.59 25.51
C LEU A 74 -16.94 -20.26 24.67
N PRO A 75 -17.40 -19.66 23.57
CA PRO A 75 -18.49 -20.22 22.75
C PRO A 75 -18.16 -21.53 22.02
N LYS A 76 -16.88 -21.89 21.92
CA LYS A 76 -16.40 -23.07 21.19
C LYS A 76 -15.30 -23.78 21.97
N SER A 77 -15.23 -25.10 21.82
CA SER A 77 -14.07 -25.89 22.25
C SER A 77 -12.94 -25.81 21.21
N GLN A 78 -11.78 -26.38 21.56
CA GLN A 78 -10.63 -26.47 20.64
C GLN A 78 -10.98 -27.27 19.37
N ASP A 79 -11.79 -28.32 19.49
CA ASP A 79 -12.16 -29.21 18.39
C ASP A 79 -13.23 -28.61 17.46
N ASP A 80 -13.98 -27.60 17.95
CA ASP A 80 -14.97 -26.85 17.16
C ASP A 80 -14.34 -25.73 16.33
N LEU A 81 -13.05 -25.43 16.52
CA LEU A 81 -12.32 -24.44 15.75
C LEU A 81 -11.87 -25.05 14.42
N THR A 82 -12.32 -24.43 13.34
CA THR A 82 -11.89 -24.78 11.98
C THR A 82 -11.03 -23.68 11.39
N ILE A 83 -10.12 -24.07 10.51
CA ILE A 83 -9.31 -23.13 9.71
C ILE A 83 -9.69 -23.38 8.25
N ASN A 84 -10.19 -22.35 7.57
CA ASN A 84 -10.56 -22.43 6.17
C ASN A 84 -9.86 -21.33 5.35
N GLY A 85 -9.29 -21.73 4.22
CA GLY A 85 -8.61 -20.84 3.30
C GLY A 85 -7.35 -20.20 3.87
N HIS A 86 -7.05 -19.02 3.36
CA HIS A 86 -5.84 -18.26 3.62
C HIS A 86 -6.16 -16.78 3.71
N ALA A 87 -5.62 -16.10 4.72
CA ALA A 87 -5.76 -14.67 4.87
C ALA A 87 -4.41 -13.96 4.93
N ILE A 88 -4.37 -12.76 4.35
CA ILE A 88 -3.19 -11.90 4.34
C ILE A 88 -3.65 -10.48 4.72
N GLU A 89 -2.94 -9.86 5.65
CA GLU A 89 -3.14 -8.47 6.06
C GLU A 89 -1.96 -7.61 5.59
N ALA A 90 -2.26 -6.45 5.03
CA ALA A 90 -1.32 -5.38 4.76
C ALA A 90 -1.65 -4.16 5.61
N ARG A 91 -0.63 -3.60 6.29
CA ARG A 91 -0.74 -2.36 7.05
C ARG A 91 -0.38 -1.19 6.17
N ILE A 92 -1.38 -0.35 5.89
CA ILE A 92 -1.21 0.86 5.11
C ILE A 92 -0.83 1.98 6.07
N CYS A 93 0.37 2.54 5.89
CA CYS A 93 0.95 3.55 6.76
C CYS A 93 1.27 4.83 5.98
N ALA A 94 1.10 5.97 6.65
CA ALA A 94 1.60 7.27 6.24
C ALA A 94 3.12 7.31 6.49
N GLU A 95 3.90 6.75 5.59
CA GLU A 95 5.36 6.68 5.67
C GLU A 95 5.98 6.78 4.27
N ASN A 96 7.27 7.10 4.21
CA ASN A 96 8.02 7.15 2.95
C ASN A 96 9.05 6.01 2.90
N PRO A 97 8.76 4.88 2.22
CA PRO A 97 9.67 3.74 2.11
C PRO A 97 11.07 4.12 1.60
N ASP A 98 11.16 4.89 0.51
CA ASP A 98 12.42 5.33 -0.11
C ASP A 98 13.21 6.31 0.77
N ASN A 99 12.57 6.85 1.80
CA ASN A 99 13.21 7.71 2.79
C ASN A 99 13.21 7.06 4.17
N ASN A 100 13.67 5.80 4.23
CA ASN A 100 13.82 5.02 5.47
C ASN A 100 12.52 4.89 6.29
N PHE A 101 11.38 4.76 5.63
CA PHE A 101 10.05 4.68 6.26
C PHE A 101 9.80 5.82 7.25
N LEU A 102 10.31 7.02 6.95
CA LEU A 102 10.03 8.17 7.80
C LEU A 102 8.51 8.40 7.86
N PRO A 103 7.92 8.50 9.07
CA PRO A 103 6.50 8.79 9.22
C PRO A 103 6.17 10.12 8.55
N ALA A 104 5.07 10.12 7.81
CA ALA A 104 4.54 11.27 7.12
C ALA A 104 3.32 11.82 7.87
N THR A 105 3.20 13.13 7.87
CA THR A 105 2.03 13.86 8.36
C THR A 105 1.45 14.69 7.24
N GLY A 106 0.14 14.91 7.26
CA GLY A 106 -0.52 15.71 6.23
C GLY A 106 -2.01 15.41 6.18
N THR A 107 -2.67 15.95 5.17
CA THR A 107 -4.09 15.72 4.94
C THR A 107 -4.27 14.63 3.88
N LEU A 108 -5.21 13.72 4.11
CA LEU A 108 -5.65 12.74 3.12
C LEU A 108 -6.56 13.43 2.09
N PHE A 109 -6.00 14.12 1.10
CA PHE A 109 -6.79 14.76 0.04
C PHE A 109 -7.59 13.77 -0.80
N THR A 110 -7.11 12.54 -0.92
CA THR A 110 -7.87 11.44 -1.51
C THR A 110 -7.62 10.21 -0.67
N TYR A 111 -8.70 9.51 -0.32
CA TYR A 111 -8.63 8.21 0.33
C TYR A 111 -9.72 7.29 -0.24
N GLN A 112 -9.42 6.73 -1.41
CA GLN A 112 -10.30 5.79 -2.10
C GLN A 112 -9.88 4.36 -1.78
N LYS A 113 -10.89 3.53 -1.47
CA LYS A 113 -10.75 2.13 -1.11
C LYS A 113 -11.41 1.24 -2.17
N PRO A 114 -10.98 -0.03 -2.33
CA PRO A 114 -11.75 -1.02 -3.08
C PRO A 114 -13.14 -1.24 -2.46
N GLU A 115 -14.01 -1.96 -3.14
CA GLU A 115 -15.19 -2.54 -2.50
C GLU A 115 -14.73 -3.46 -1.36
N HIS A 116 -15.28 -3.26 -0.16
CA HIS A 116 -14.83 -3.94 1.05
C HIS A 116 -15.96 -4.08 2.06
N SER A 117 -15.80 -5.03 2.97
CA SER A 117 -16.57 -5.10 4.21
C SER A 117 -15.85 -4.38 5.36
N THR A 118 -16.62 -4.09 6.40
CA THR A 118 -16.10 -3.60 7.69
C THR A 118 -16.71 -4.44 8.79
N PHE A 119 -15.89 -5.03 9.68
CA PHE A 119 -16.33 -5.89 10.79
C PHE A 119 -17.17 -7.13 10.39
N VAL A 120 -17.34 -7.45 9.11
CA VAL A 120 -18.05 -8.66 8.67
C VAL A 120 -17.06 -9.80 8.53
N ILE A 121 -17.32 -10.87 9.26
CA ILE A 121 -16.58 -12.13 9.21
C ILE A 121 -17.48 -13.15 8.51
N ASP A 122 -17.25 -13.37 7.21
CA ASP A 122 -17.99 -14.36 6.43
C ASP A 122 -17.12 -15.60 6.17
N LYS A 123 -17.61 -16.77 6.58
CA LYS A 123 -16.97 -18.06 6.32
C LYS A 123 -16.98 -18.47 4.84
N ASN A 124 -17.84 -17.82 4.04
CA ASN A 124 -17.91 -17.95 2.59
C ASN A 124 -17.11 -16.86 1.85
N GLY A 125 -16.47 -15.94 2.60
CA GLY A 125 -15.52 -14.95 2.08
C GLY A 125 -16.12 -13.57 1.81
N ALA A 126 -15.99 -12.65 2.77
CA ALA A 126 -15.88 -11.24 2.39
C ALA A 126 -14.48 -11.07 1.80
N ASP A 127 -14.39 -10.96 0.48
CA ASP A 127 -13.14 -10.98 -0.28
C ASP A 127 -12.09 -9.99 0.26
N VAL A 128 -12.53 -8.77 0.61
CA VAL A 128 -11.68 -7.68 1.11
C VAL A 128 -12.35 -7.06 2.33
N ARG A 129 -11.61 -6.96 3.44
CA ARG A 129 -11.98 -6.23 4.65
C ARG A 129 -11.01 -5.08 4.85
N ILE A 130 -11.53 -3.91 5.21
CA ILE A 130 -10.69 -2.77 5.61
C ILE A 130 -11.13 -2.30 7.00
N ASP A 131 -10.16 -2.28 7.91
CA ASP A 131 -10.29 -1.69 9.23
C ASP A 131 -9.47 -0.40 9.24
N ASP A 132 -10.14 0.76 9.27
CA ASP A 132 -9.50 2.07 9.34
C ASP A 132 -10.10 2.98 10.42
N GLY A 133 -9.31 3.97 10.83
CA GLY A 133 -9.70 4.98 11.82
C GLY A 133 -9.80 6.39 11.23
N VAL A 134 -9.73 6.53 9.90
CA VAL A 134 -9.61 7.80 9.18
C VAL A 134 -10.52 7.86 7.96
N ARG A 135 -10.78 9.06 7.47
CA ARG A 135 -11.60 9.36 6.29
C ARG A 135 -10.87 10.31 5.34
N GLU A 136 -11.34 10.38 4.10
CA GLU A 136 -10.89 11.42 3.17
C GLU A 136 -11.11 12.80 3.78
N GLY A 137 -10.10 13.66 3.71
CA GLY A 137 -10.06 14.98 4.34
C GLY A 137 -9.44 15.00 5.75
N ASP A 138 -9.25 13.85 6.41
CA ASP A 138 -8.65 13.81 7.75
C ASP A 138 -7.15 14.16 7.71
N VAL A 139 -6.65 14.63 8.86
CA VAL A 139 -5.24 14.95 9.08
C VAL A 139 -4.55 13.82 9.82
N ILE A 140 -3.51 13.26 9.23
CA ILE A 140 -2.56 12.37 9.91
C ILE A 140 -1.60 13.23 10.72
N SER A 141 -1.77 13.21 12.04
CA SER A 141 -0.99 14.00 13.00
C SER A 141 0.33 13.31 13.38
N PRO A 142 1.35 14.06 13.86
CA PRO A 142 2.60 13.48 14.36
C PRO A 142 2.48 12.84 15.75
N PHE A 143 1.32 12.93 16.40
CA PHE A 143 1.16 12.54 17.81
C PHE A 143 0.71 11.08 18.00
N TYR A 144 0.29 10.41 16.93
CA TYR A 144 -0.19 9.04 16.94
C TYR A 144 0.61 8.18 15.95
N ASP A 145 0.35 6.88 15.97
CA ASP A 145 0.90 5.96 15.00
C ASP A 145 0.48 6.34 13.57
N SER A 146 1.35 6.09 12.59
CA SER A 146 1.13 6.47 11.19
C SER A 146 0.21 5.52 10.42
N MET A 147 -0.34 4.47 11.06
CA MET A 147 -1.24 3.54 10.42
C MET A 147 -2.54 4.23 9.98
N ILE A 148 -2.82 4.14 8.68
CA ILE A 148 -4.04 4.64 8.02
C ILE A 148 -5.11 3.56 8.09
N ALA A 149 -4.76 2.33 7.71
CA ALA A 149 -5.69 1.22 7.58
C ALA A 149 -4.98 -0.14 7.66
N LYS A 150 -5.74 -1.16 8.05
CA LYS A 150 -5.42 -2.56 7.76
C LYS A 150 -6.28 -3.02 6.59
N LEU A 151 -5.64 -3.53 5.54
CA LEU A 151 -6.31 -4.15 4.41
C LEU A 151 -6.11 -5.65 4.53
N ILE A 152 -7.21 -6.37 4.71
CA ILE A 152 -7.21 -7.82 4.91
C ILE A 152 -7.94 -8.47 3.76
N VAL A 153 -7.37 -9.54 3.24
CA VAL A 153 -8.03 -10.40 2.25
C VAL A 153 -8.06 -11.83 2.74
N HIS A 154 -9.10 -12.55 2.35
CA HIS A 154 -9.23 -13.99 2.55
C HIS A 154 -9.47 -14.65 1.19
N ALA A 155 -8.94 -15.85 0.96
CA ALA A 155 -9.23 -16.66 -0.21
C ALA A 155 -9.07 -18.16 0.08
N PRO A 156 -9.64 -19.07 -0.74
CA PRO A 156 -9.41 -20.51 -0.60
C PRO A 156 -7.92 -20.93 -0.63
N THR A 157 -7.09 -20.27 -1.43
CA THR A 157 -5.64 -20.55 -1.50
C THR A 157 -4.80 -19.30 -1.26
N ARG A 158 -3.52 -19.51 -0.93
CA ARG A 158 -2.57 -18.41 -0.71
C ARG A 158 -2.35 -17.59 -1.97
N GLU A 159 -2.24 -18.23 -3.12
CA GLU A 159 -2.03 -17.59 -4.42
C GLU A 159 -3.22 -16.69 -4.77
N GLN A 160 -4.44 -17.17 -4.50
CA GLN A 160 -5.66 -16.38 -4.67
C GLN A 160 -5.69 -15.20 -3.69
N ALA A 161 -5.27 -15.39 -2.44
CA ALA A 161 -5.18 -14.31 -1.46
C ALA A 161 -4.13 -13.26 -1.89
N LEU A 162 -2.96 -13.67 -2.41
CA LEU A 162 -1.95 -12.76 -2.94
C LEU A 162 -2.48 -11.93 -4.12
N ALA A 163 -3.11 -12.59 -5.10
CA ALA A 163 -3.69 -11.91 -6.26
C ALA A 163 -4.80 -10.93 -5.84
N ARG A 164 -5.62 -11.32 -4.86
CA ARG A 164 -6.67 -10.47 -4.32
C ARG A 164 -6.09 -9.26 -3.57
N LEU A 165 -5.04 -9.46 -2.77
CA LEU A 165 -4.35 -8.39 -2.07
C LEU A 165 -3.72 -7.38 -3.03
N ASP A 166 -3.02 -7.84 -4.08
CA ASP A 166 -2.44 -6.94 -5.08
C ASP A 166 -3.54 -6.11 -5.77
N ARG A 167 -4.65 -6.75 -6.16
CA ARG A 167 -5.80 -6.04 -6.76
C ARG A 167 -6.40 -5.00 -5.81
N ALA A 168 -6.60 -5.35 -4.54
CA ALA A 168 -7.16 -4.44 -3.55
C ALA A 168 -6.23 -3.25 -3.27
N LEU A 169 -4.92 -3.48 -3.18
CA LEU A 169 -3.91 -2.42 -3.07
C LEU A 169 -3.85 -1.55 -4.34
N ALA A 170 -3.99 -2.13 -5.53
CA ALA A 170 -4.03 -1.38 -6.80
C ALA A 170 -5.25 -0.45 -6.91
N GLN A 171 -6.37 -0.82 -6.29
CA GLN A 171 -7.58 -0.01 -6.22
C GLN A 171 -7.54 1.04 -5.11
N THR A 172 -6.62 0.92 -4.15
CA THR A 172 -6.45 1.86 -3.04
C THR A 172 -5.70 3.10 -3.53
N ARG A 173 -6.28 4.29 -3.37
CA ARG A 173 -5.66 5.56 -3.76
C ARG A 173 -5.57 6.50 -2.57
N ILE A 174 -4.34 6.86 -2.22
CA ILE A 174 -4.03 7.81 -1.16
C ILE A 174 -3.24 8.96 -1.77
N VAL A 175 -3.76 10.18 -1.64
CA VAL A 175 -3.13 11.42 -2.12
C VAL A 175 -3.07 12.43 -0.98
N GLY A 176 -1.98 13.19 -0.92
CA GLY A 176 -1.76 14.28 0.04
C GLY A 176 -0.58 14.05 0.99
N LEU A 177 -0.14 12.79 1.13
CA LEU A 177 1.04 12.42 1.91
C LEU A 177 1.72 11.14 1.36
N PRO A 178 3.03 10.98 1.58
CA PRO A 178 3.73 9.70 1.34
C PRO A 178 3.08 8.54 2.09
N ASN A 179 3.00 7.38 1.45
CA ASN A 179 2.47 6.16 2.03
C ASN A 179 3.18 4.92 1.47
N ASN A 180 2.96 3.77 2.09
CA ASN A 180 3.62 2.52 1.74
C ASN A 180 2.84 1.60 0.77
N VAL A 181 1.73 2.04 0.16
CA VAL A 181 0.90 1.16 -0.71
C VAL A 181 1.70 0.60 -1.88
N ALA A 182 2.52 1.43 -2.53
CA ALA A 182 3.37 0.97 -3.64
C ALA A 182 4.41 -0.07 -3.16
N PHE A 183 5.05 0.19 -2.01
CA PHE A 183 6.02 -0.71 -1.40
C PHE A 183 5.40 -2.07 -1.05
N LEU A 184 4.19 -2.09 -0.50
CA LEU A 184 3.46 -3.33 -0.22
C LEU A 184 3.25 -4.14 -1.51
N ARG A 185 2.87 -3.49 -2.61
CA ARG A 185 2.73 -4.16 -3.92
C ARG A 185 4.08 -4.66 -4.47
N TYR A 186 5.18 -3.97 -4.21
CA TYR A 186 6.50 -4.47 -4.59
C TYR A 186 6.87 -5.74 -3.84
N ILE A 187 6.60 -5.80 -2.52
CA ILE A 187 6.80 -7.03 -1.73
C ILE A 187 6.03 -8.20 -2.33
N LEU A 188 4.75 -8.01 -2.64
CA LEU A 188 3.90 -9.07 -3.21
C LEU A 188 4.43 -9.61 -4.54
N ASN A 189 5.18 -8.80 -5.29
CA ASN A 189 5.75 -9.20 -6.59
C ASN A 189 7.16 -9.79 -6.49
N THR A 190 7.73 -9.93 -5.28
CA THR A 190 9.02 -10.62 -5.10
C THR A 190 8.85 -12.14 -5.15
N ASP A 191 9.84 -12.85 -5.67
CA ASP A 191 9.87 -14.32 -5.65
C ASP A 191 9.90 -14.86 -4.22
N SER A 192 10.61 -14.16 -3.31
CA SER A 192 10.67 -14.55 -1.90
C SER A 192 9.28 -14.55 -1.27
N PHE A 193 8.48 -13.52 -1.51
CA PHE A 193 7.12 -13.47 -0.97
C PHE A 193 6.18 -14.42 -1.70
N ASN A 194 6.21 -14.48 -3.03
CA ASN A 194 5.32 -15.36 -3.80
C ASN A 194 5.52 -16.85 -3.48
N ASN A 195 6.77 -17.29 -3.31
CA ASN A 195 7.07 -18.71 -3.04
C ASN A 195 7.21 -19.04 -1.55
N ALA A 196 6.79 -18.13 -0.66
CA ALA A 196 6.87 -18.28 0.80
C ALA A 196 8.29 -18.58 1.33
N ASN A 197 9.32 -18.06 0.67
CA ASN A 197 10.68 -18.00 1.21
C ASN A 197 10.80 -16.80 2.17
N LEU A 198 10.16 -16.96 3.33
CA LEU A 198 9.97 -15.90 4.33
C LEU A 198 10.92 -16.08 5.51
N ASP A 199 11.55 -14.98 5.90
CA ASP A 199 12.32 -14.86 7.13
C ASP A 199 12.34 -13.39 7.56
N THR A 200 12.89 -13.13 8.75
CA THR A 200 12.91 -11.80 9.36
C THR A 200 13.86 -10.81 8.68
N ALA A 201 14.64 -11.25 7.69
CA ALA A 201 15.56 -10.42 6.90
C ALA A 201 15.10 -10.26 5.42
N LEU A 202 13.84 -10.62 5.10
CA LEU A 202 13.32 -10.57 3.74
C LEU A 202 13.43 -9.18 3.11
N ILE A 203 13.13 -8.11 3.88
CA ILE A 203 13.15 -6.74 3.37
C ILE A 203 14.57 -6.32 3.03
N GLU A 204 15.54 -6.61 3.91
CA GLU A 204 16.95 -6.36 3.64
C GLU A 204 17.47 -7.19 2.44
N ARG A 205 17.02 -8.44 2.30
CA ARG A 205 17.40 -9.32 1.18
C ARG A 205 16.88 -8.83 -0.16
N GLU A 206 15.63 -8.34 -0.21
CA GLU A 206 14.97 -7.92 -1.46
C GLU A 206 15.09 -6.40 -1.71
N GLN A 207 16.00 -5.70 -1.03
CA GLN A 207 16.12 -4.24 -1.06
C GLN A 207 16.06 -3.65 -2.49
N ASP A 208 16.81 -4.22 -3.44
CA ASP A 208 16.88 -3.75 -4.83
C ASP A 208 15.55 -3.81 -5.58
N LYS A 209 14.63 -4.69 -5.16
CA LYS A 209 13.28 -4.81 -5.75
C LYS A 209 12.24 -3.96 -5.04
N LEU A 210 12.53 -3.51 -3.82
CA LEU A 210 11.54 -2.87 -2.94
C LEU A 210 11.65 -1.35 -2.89
N PHE A 211 12.85 -0.80 -3.05
CA PHE A 211 13.12 0.64 -2.90
C PHE A 211 13.49 1.30 -4.21
N ASP A 212 13.31 2.61 -4.29
CA ASP A 212 13.64 3.49 -5.42
C ASP A 212 13.02 3.03 -6.76
N GLN A 213 11.83 2.42 -6.67
CA GLN A 213 11.12 1.90 -7.84
C GLN A 213 10.38 3.02 -8.55
N HIS A 214 10.72 3.22 -9.82
CA HIS A 214 10.11 4.23 -10.70
C HIS A 214 9.62 3.57 -11.99
N PRO A 215 8.50 2.82 -11.94
CA PRO A 215 8.05 2.01 -13.08
C PRO A 215 7.62 2.85 -14.29
N LEU A 216 7.30 4.13 -14.08
CA LEU A 216 6.90 5.05 -15.15
C LEU A 216 7.99 6.10 -15.37
N GLY A 217 8.44 6.21 -16.62
CA GLY A 217 9.33 7.28 -17.03
C GLY A 217 8.68 8.66 -16.88
N LEU A 218 9.49 9.67 -16.58
CA LEU A 218 9.04 11.05 -16.38
C LEU A 218 8.21 11.59 -17.55
N SER A 219 8.56 11.25 -18.80
CA SER A 219 7.79 11.62 -19.99
C SER A 219 6.35 11.09 -19.93
N THR A 220 6.17 9.84 -19.49
CA THR A 220 4.85 9.21 -19.36
C THR A 220 4.03 9.91 -18.28
N LEU A 221 4.64 10.19 -17.12
CA LEU A 221 3.98 10.95 -16.05
C LEU A 221 3.49 12.32 -16.53
N VAL A 222 4.34 13.04 -17.27
CA VAL A 222 4.01 14.36 -17.83
C VAL A 222 2.88 14.27 -18.86
N VAL A 223 2.94 13.31 -19.79
CA VAL A 223 1.87 13.12 -20.80
C VAL A 223 0.55 12.79 -20.11
N THR A 224 0.55 11.91 -19.11
CA THR A 224 -0.67 11.53 -18.37
C THR A 224 -1.24 12.72 -17.62
N ALA A 225 -0.41 13.50 -16.91
CA ALA A 225 -0.86 14.70 -16.20
C ALA A 225 -1.49 15.74 -17.13
N ILE A 226 -0.87 16.01 -18.29
CA ILE A 226 -1.40 16.95 -19.29
C ILE A 226 -2.70 16.41 -19.90
N THR A 227 -2.75 15.13 -20.25
CA THR A 227 -3.94 14.51 -20.83
C THR A 227 -5.12 14.57 -19.86
N GLN A 228 -4.89 14.29 -18.57
CA GLN A 228 -5.91 14.41 -17.52
C GLN A 228 -6.40 15.86 -17.37
N GLN A 229 -5.48 16.83 -17.37
CA GLN A 229 -5.83 18.25 -17.31
C GLN A 229 -6.71 18.67 -18.49
N LEU A 230 -6.32 18.32 -19.71
CA LEU A 230 -7.10 18.61 -20.93
C LEU A 230 -8.48 17.94 -20.91
N ALA A 231 -8.56 16.70 -20.42
CA ALA A 231 -9.83 15.99 -20.28
C ALA A 231 -10.75 16.69 -19.26
N SER A 232 -10.21 17.15 -18.13
CA SER A 232 -10.99 17.88 -17.11
C SER A 232 -11.57 19.19 -17.63
N GLU A 233 -10.80 19.92 -18.45
CA GLU A 233 -11.26 21.16 -19.09
C GLU A 233 -12.39 20.91 -20.08
N ALA A 234 -12.28 19.84 -20.87
CA ALA A 234 -13.31 19.45 -21.83
C ALA A 234 -14.65 19.08 -21.17
N VAL A 235 -14.63 18.52 -19.95
CA VAL A 235 -15.85 18.19 -19.19
C VAL A 235 -16.59 19.45 -18.74
N LEU A 236 -15.86 20.48 -18.28
CA LEU A 236 -16.43 21.75 -17.81
C LEU A 236 -17.12 22.56 -18.93
N GLN A 237 -16.82 22.25 -20.20
CA GLN A 237 -17.23 23.05 -21.36
C GLN A 237 -18.42 22.47 -22.15
N LYS A 238 -18.99 21.33 -21.72
CA LYS A 238 -20.14 20.69 -22.38
C LYS A 238 -21.47 21.47 -22.31
N ILE A 239 -21.48 22.66 -21.70
CA ILE A 239 -22.70 23.40 -21.36
C ILE A 239 -23.02 24.54 -22.37
N ASP A 240 -22.14 24.87 -23.32
CA ASP A 240 -22.37 26.00 -24.24
C ASP A 240 -21.90 25.73 -25.69
N ASN A 241 -22.58 26.34 -26.67
CA ASN A 241 -22.23 26.31 -28.10
C ASN A 241 -21.15 27.35 -28.49
N ASP A 242 -20.65 28.13 -27.53
CA ASP A 242 -19.57 29.11 -27.75
C ASP A 242 -18.30 28.43 -28.34
N PRO A 243 -17.87 28.77 -29.57
CA PRO A 243 -16.65 28.22 -30.16
C PRO A 243 -15.37 28.59 -29.40
N PHE A 244 -15.36 29.69 -28.63
CA PHE A 244 -14.20 30.10 -27.81
C PHE A 244 -14.04 29.27 -26.54
N SER A 245 -15.12 28.60 -26.12
CA SER A 245 -15.08 27.66 -25.00
C SER A 245 -14.44 26.32 -25.38
N LYS A 246 -14.21 26.00 -26.66
CA LYS A 246 -13.75 24.66 -27.08
C LYS A 246 -12.22 24.55 -27.09
N PRO A 247 -11.60 23.50 -26.50
CA PRO A 247 -10.16 23.34 -26.42
C PRO A 247 -9.60 22.68 -27.70
N THR A 248 -10.03 23.16 -28.86
CA THR A 248 -9.67 22.58 -30.18
C THR A 248 -8.24 22.87 -30.60
N GLY A 249 -7.61 23.86 -29.95
CA GLY A 249 -6.30 24.34 -30.34
C GLY A 249 -6.29 25.10 -31.67
N PHE A 250 -7.44 25.55 -32.18
CA PHE A 250 -7.49 26.26 -33.47
C PHE A 250 -6.61 27.52 -33.48
N ARG A 251 -5.83 27.68 -34.56
CA ARG A 251 -5.01 28.86 -34.86
C ARG A 251 -5.08 29.11 -36.37
N ALA A 252 -5.40 30.34 -36.77
CA ALA A 252 -5.60 30.66 -38.18
C ALA A 252 -4.29 30.68 -39.00
N TYR A 253 -3.18 31.14 -38.40
CA TYR A 253 -1.92 31.41 -39.12
C TYR A 253 -0.67 30.94 -38.38
N SER A 254 -0.82 30.20 -37.28
CA SER A 254 0.31 29.72 -36.47
C SER A 254 0.06 28.31 -35.97
N ASP A 255 1.14 27.65 -35.54
CA ASP A 255 1.04 26.39 -34.86
C ASP A 255 0.44 26.59 -33.46
N TYR A 256 -0.50 25.72 -33.10
CA TYR A 256 -1.00 25.65 -31.75
C TYR A 256 0.15 25.32 -30.81
N THR A 257 0.31 26.12 -29.76
CA THR A 257 1.26 25.86 -28.69
C THR A 257 0.59 26.12 -27.36
N ARG A 258 0.71 25.18 -26.42
CA ARG A 258 0.33 25.37 -25.03
C ARG A 258 1.41 24.87 -24.10
N SER A 259 1.73 25.68 -23.10
CA SER A 259 2.76 25.37 -22.10
C SER A 259 2.11 25.00 -20.77
N PHE A 260 2.71 24.04 -20.08
CA PHE A 260 2.31 23.55 -18.78
C PHE A 260 3.51 23.66 -17.84
N SER A 261 3.27 24.26 -16.67
CA SER A 261 4.24 24.24 -15.57
C SER A 261 3.84 23.10 -14.64
N LEU A 262 4.76 22.17 -14.42
CA LEU A 262 4.54 20.96 -13.64
C LEU A 262 5.53 20.93 -12.48
N ILE A 263 5.12 20.32 -11.37
CA ILE A 263 6.00 20.07 -10.22
C ILE A 263 5.97 18.58 -9.94
N TYR A 264 7.16 17.97 -9.85
CA TYR A 264 7.32 16.57 -9.48
C TYR A 264 8.54 16.43 -8.57
N ASN A 265 8.37 15.82 -7.40
CA ASN A 265 9.38 15.71 -6.34
C ASN A 265 10.07 17.06 -6.06
N GLU A 266 9.27 18.11 -5.84
CA GLU A 266 9.70 19.49 -5.60
C GLU A 266 10.51 20.15 -6.74
N GLN A 267 10.67 19.46 -7.87
CA GLN A 267 11.35 19.99 -9.05
C GLN A 267 10.33 20.52 -10.04
N SER A 268 10.60 21.71 -10.59
CA SER A 268 9.76 22.33 -11.62
C SER A 268 10.16 21.88 -13.02
N TYR A 269 9.16 21.48 -13.79
CA TYR A 269 9.27 21.05 -15.17
C TYR A 269 8.41 21.94 -16.06
N TYR A 270 8.90 22.19 -17.26
CA TYR A 270 8.13 22.86 -18.31
C TYR A 270 7.86 21.88 -19.43
N ALA A 271 6.57 21.70 -19.71
CA ALA A 271 6.10 20.90 -20.82
C ALA A 271 5.41 21.80 -21.85
N ARG A 272 5.64 21.51 -23.13
CA ARG A 272 4.94 22.19 -24.23
C ARG A 272 4.31 21.16 -25.14
N ILE A 273 3.04 21.35 -25.48
CA ILE A 273 2.36 20.62 -26.55
C ILE A 273 2.23 21.54 -27.77
N SER A 274 2.42 20.97 -28.97
CA SER A 274 2.16 21.65 -30.25
C SER A 274 1.59 20.70 -31.30
N ASN A 275 0.82 21.24 -32.25
CA ASN A 275 0.37 20.50 -33.44
C ASN A 275 1.55 20.13 -34.35
N TRP A 276 1.42 19.01 -35.07
CA TRP A 276 2.50 18.43 -35.89
C TRP A 276 2.67 19.03 -37.29
N HIS A 277 2.08 20.18 -37.60
CA HIS A 277 1.96 20.65 -38.98
C HIS A 277 3.26 21.14 -39.66
N ASN A 278 4.40 21.18 -38.95
CA ASN A 278 5.69 21.60 -39.49
C ASN A 278 6.89 20.75 -39.01
N VAL A 279 6.83 19.42 -39.12
CA VAL A 279 8.06 18.59 -39.14
C VAL A 279 8.49 18.45 -40.61
N SER A 280 9.59 19.10 -40.97
CA SER A 280 10.21 19.04 -42.29
C SER A 280 10.54 17.61 -42.71
N GLY A 281 10.03 17.18 -43.88
CA GLY A 281 10.58 16.06 -44.65
C GLY A 281 9.62 14.89 -44.90
N ALA A 282 9.06 14.85 -46.12
CA ALA A 282 8.60 13.69 -46.87
C ALA A 282 7.89 12.53 -46.13
N GLU A 283 6.55 12.52 -46.17
CA GLU A 283 5.74 11.42 -46.73
C GLU A 283 4.25 11.70 -46.48
N ARG A 284 3.56 12.24 -47.49
CA ARG A 284 2.08 12.24 -47.52
C ARG A 284 1.63 11.00 -48.29
N LYS A 285 1.12 9.99 -47.58
CA LYS A 285 0.20 9.00 -48.17
C LYS A 285 -1.17 9.10 -47.50
N ARG A 286 -2.19 9.15 -48.37
CA ARG A 286 -3.60 9.33 -48.07
C ARG A 286 -4.13 8.17 -47.20
N ALA A 287 -4.52 8.49 -45.98
CA ALA A 287 -5.65 7.90 -45.27
C ALA A 287 -6.14 8.96 -44.27
N VAL A 288 -7.42 9.36 -44.40
CA VAL A 288 -8.04 10.36 -43.54
C VAL A 288 -8.33 9.71 -42.20
N THR A 289 -7.31 9.72 -41.34
CA THR A 289 -7.46 9.74 -39.89
C THR A 289 -6.58 10.91 -39.48
N ILE A 290 -7.19 12.02 -39.05
CA ILE A 290 -6.44 13.16 -38.51
C ILE A 290 -5.92 12.71 -37.14
N SER A 291 -4.82 11.97 -37.12
CA SER A 291 -4.04 11.76 -35.91
C SER A 291 -3.29 13.05 -35.65
N VAL A 292 -3.79 13.86 -34.71
CA VAL A 292 -3.02 14.98 -34.17
C VAL A 292 -1.91 14.38 -33.31
N ALA A 293 -0.74 14.18 -33.89
CA ALA A 293 0.45 13.92 -33.10
C ALA A 293 0.81 15.22 -32.35
N LEU A 294 0.98 15.13 -31.03
CA LEU A 294 1.48 16.22 -30.20
C LEU A 294 2.94 15.96 -29.89
N ARG A 295 3.80 16.95 -30.09
CA ARG A 295 5.19 16.88 -29.60
C ARG A 295 5.21 17.37 -28.15
N LEU A 296 5.73 16.54 -27.24
CA LEU A 296 6.10 16.96 -25.89
C LEU A 296 7.58 17.35 -25.87
N SER A 297 7.88 18.56 -25.39
CA SER A 297 9.24 18.94 -24.99
C SER A 297 9.27 19.18 -23.49
N LEU A 298 10.25 18.60 -22.80
CA LEU A 298 10.40 18.69 -21.36
C LEU A 298 11.74 19.34 -21.03
N VAL A 299 11.71 20.42 -20.26
CA VAL A 299 12.93 21.12 -19.81
C VAL A 299 12.91 21.25 -18.29
N LYS A 300 13.99 20.81 -17.64
CA LYS A 300 14.24 21.04 -16.22
C LYS A 300 14.70 22.48 -16.02
N LYS A 301 14.02 23.23 -15.15
CA LYS A 301 14.43 24.62 -14.84
C LYS A 301 15.67 24.59 -13.96
N SER A 302 16.83 25.02 -14.47
CA SER A 302 18.04 25.20 -13.64
C SER A 302 17.87 26.40 -12.72
N ARG A 303 18.04 26.22 -11.40
CA ARG A 303 18.12 27.33 -10.45
C ARG A 303 19.47 28.05 -10.61
N THR A 304 19.49 29.23 -11.23
CA THR A 304 20.66 30.10 -11.17
C THR A 304 20.57 31.02 -9.94
N ARG A 305 21.33 30.61 -8.90
CA ARG A 305 21.99 31.36 -7.79
C ARG A 305 21.16 32.20 -6.77
N ARG A 306 21.18 31.72 -5.51
CA ARG A 306 22.07 32.23 -4.44
C ARG A 306 22.29 31.13 -3.38
N MET A 307 23.55 30.83 -3.11
CA MET A 307 24.01 30.02 -1.97
C MET A 307 23.80 30.81 -0.68
N ILE A 308 23.17 30.21 0.32
CA ILE A 308 23.47 30.43 1.73
C ILE A 308 23.68 29.04 2.32
N ALA A 309 24.91 28.80 2.76
CA ALA A 309 25.31 27.59 3.46
C ALA A 309 24.75 27.61 4.87
N ILE A 310 24.16 26.49 5.31
CA ILE A 310 24.05 26.16 6.73
C ILE A 310 24.44 24.69 6.86
N SER A 311 25.60 24.45 7.47
CA SER A 311 26.06 23.14 7.90
C SER A 311 25.29 22.70 9.14
N MET A 312 24.92 21.42 9.25
CA MET A 312 24.86 20.73 10.55
C MET A 312 25.29 19.27 10.41
N SER A 313 26.06 18.84 11.41
CA SER A 313 26.84 17.62 11.58
C SER A 313 26.01 16.36 11.91
N PRO A 314 26.59 15.15 11.77
CA PRO A 314 25.87 13.89 11.83
C PRO A 314 25.72 13.38 13.27
N LEU A 315 24.48 13.29 13.76
CA LEU A 315 24.15 12.51 14.95
C LEU A 315 22.70 12.07 14.88
N ARG A 316 22.46 10.79 14.58
CA ARG A 316 21.53 9.90 15.33
C ARG A 316 21.41 8.52 14.70
N LEU A 317 22.44 7.72 14.91
CA LEU A 317 22.41 6.25 14.75
C LEU A 317 21.62 5.52 15.86
N LYS A 318 20.84 6.24 16.70
CA LYS A 318 20.11 5.68 17.86
C LYS A 318 18.59 5.59 17.68
N ARG A 319 18.03 6.03 16.54
CA ARG A 319 16.59 5.82 16.22
C ARG A 319 16.31 4.56 15.39
N PHE A 320 17.36 3.87 14.93
CA PHE A 320 17.30 2.71 14.06
C PHE A 320 16.61 1.48 14.69
N MET A 321 16.58 1.39 16.03
CA MET A 321 15.97 0.23 16.72
C MET A 321 14.48 0.38 17.02
N LYS A 322 13.89 1.59 16.97
CA LYS A 322 12.44 1.77 17.23
C LYS A 322 11.58 1.60 15.98
N ALA A 323 12.13 1.84 14.79
CA ALA A 323 11.42 1.60 13.52
C ALA A 323 11.34 0.10 13.15
N LYS A 324 12.31 -0.73 13.59
CA LYS A 324 12.27 -2.18 13.35
C LYS A 324 11.07 -2.88 14.00
N SER A 325 10.54 -2.38 15.12
CA SER A 325 9.33 -2.96 15.74
C SER A 325 8.02 -2.57 15.07
N ALA A 326 7.97 -1.49 14.28
CA ALA A 326 6.77 -1.09 13.54
C ALA A 326 6.69 -1.77 12.16
N MET A 327 7.83 -2.25 11.65
CA MET A 327 8.00 -2.76 10.29
C MET A 327 8.22 -4.27 10.22
N ILE A 328 7.95 -5.00 11.30
CA ILE A 328 7.60 -6.41 11.17
C ILE A 328 6.13 -6.40 10.75
N ALA A 329 5.89 -6.41 9.44
CA ALA A 329 4.69 -7.02 8.93
C ALA A 329 4.68 -8.44 9.50
N VAL A 330 3.92 -8.67 10.57
CA VAL A 330 3.52 -10.02 10.98
C VAL A 330 2.52 -10.48 9.92
N MET A 331 2.99 -10.64 8.68
CA MET A 331 2.32 -11.40 7.64
C MET A 331 2.60 -12.86 7.96
N ARG A 332 1.97 -13.36 9.03
CA ARG A 332 1.84 -14.79 9.28
C ARG A 332 0.87 -15.34 8.25
N THR A 333 1.38 -15.61 7.06
CA THR A 333 0.81 -16.58 6.13
C THR A 333 0.61 -17.89 6.90
N ILE A 334 -0.64 -18.20 7.30
CA ILE A 334 -1.00 -19.53 7.75
C ILE A 334 -1.06 -20.43 6.50
N ILE A 335 0.10 -20.93 6.07
CA ILE A 335 0.21 -21.78 4.88
C ILE A 335 -0.77 -22.96 5.02
N PRO A 336 -1.71 -23.15 4.08
CA PRO A 336 -2.51 -24.36 4.00
C PRO A 336 -1.63 -25.46 3.40
N TYR A 337 -1.55 -26.62 4.06
CA TYR A 337 -1.04 -27.83 3.44
C TYR A 337 -2.19 -28.82 3.34
N GLY A 338 -2.57 -29.10 2.09
CA GLY A 338 -3.04 -30.40 1.65
C GLY A 338 -1.89 -31.11 0.93
#